data_AF-A0A931QMU7-F1
#
_entry.id   AF-A0A931QMU7-F1
#
_cell.length_a   1.000
_cell.length_b   1.000
_cell.length_c   1.000
_cell.angle_alpha   90.00
_cell.angle_beta   90.00
_cell.angle_gamma   90.00
#
_symmetry.space_group_name_H-M   'P 1'
#
loop_
_entity.id
_entity.type
_entity.pdbx_description
1 polymer ?
#
loop_
_entity_poly.entity_id
_entity_poly.type
_entity_poly.pdbx_seq_one_letter_code
_entity_poly.pdbx_strand_id
1 'polypeptide(L)' 'MMITRCDLCKKEIKERPITAGFGYWSKAELCKDCGSPIVKFLKKHKLIKDENKKVKSS' A
#
# COMPACT_ATOMS: atom_id res chain seq x y z
N MET A 1 7.13 -0.45 -21.06
CA MET A 1 6.82 -1.04 -19.74
C MET A 1 6.55 0.10 -18.76
N MET A 2 5.41 0.12 -18.09
CA MET A 2 5.19 1.08 -17.00
C MET A 2 6.01 0.59 -15.81
N ILE A 3 7.04 1.35 -15.42
CA ILE A 3 7.89 1.02 -14.29
C ILE A 3 7.27 1.68 -13.05
N THR A 4 6.71 0.87 -12.15
CA THR A 4 6.22 1.36 -10.87
C THR A 4 7.40 1.53 -9.92
N ARG A 5 7.51 2.70 -9.28
CA ARG A 5 8.55 3.00 -8.29
C ARG A 5 7.93 3.22 -6.92
N CYS A 6 8.64 2.82 -5.87
CA CYS A 6 8.23 3.09 -4.51
C CYS A 6 8.33 4.59 -4.20
N ASP A 7 7.25 5.20 -3.71
CA ASP A 7 7.24 6.63 -3.36
C ASP A 7 8.21 6.98 -2.21
N LEU A 8 8.54 6.01 -1.34
CA LEU A 8 9.43 6.23 -0.20
C LEU A 8 10.92 6.01 -0.53
N CYS A 9 11.26 4.87 -1.12
CA CYS A 9 12.68 4.50 -1.36
C CYS A 9 13.11 4.59 -2.82
N LYS A 10 12.20 4.98 -3.73
CA LYS A 10 12.42 5.13 -5.18
C LYS A 10 12.89 3.86 -5.91
N LYS A 11 12.97 2.73 -5.22
CA LYS A 11 13.27 1.42 -5.81
C LYS A 11 12.17 1.02 -6.78
N GLU A 12 12.57 0.34 -7.83
CA GLU A 12 11.65 -0.30 -8.77
C GLU A 12 10.85 -1.40 -8.06
N ILE A 13 9.53 -1.36 -8.22
CA ILE A 13 8.63 -2.40 -7.73
C ILE A 13 8.40 -3.39 -8.88
N LYS A 14 9.02 -4.56 -8.75
CA LYS A 14 8.90 -5.65 -9.74
C LYS A 14 7.62 -6.47 -9.56
N GLU A 15 7.04 -6.46 -8.36
CA GLU A 15 5.83 -7.20 -7.98
C GLU A 15 4.63 -6.27 -7.78
N ARG A 16 3.55 -6.76 -7.15
CA ARG A 16 2.40 -5.91 -6.82
C ARG A 16 2.78 -4.87 -5.75
N PRO A 17 2.57 -3.56 -6.00
CA PRO A 17 2.81 -2.52 -5.00
C PRO A 17 1.80 -2.61 -3.85
N ILE A 18 2.23 -2.21 -2.65
CA ILE A 18 1.34 -1.92 -1.54
C ILE A 18 0.79 -0.52 -1.76
N THR A 19 -0.48 -0.41 -2.12
CA THR A 19 -1.15 0.87 -2.34
C THR A 19 -1.76 1.38 -1.04
N ALA A 20 -1.39 2.59 -0.63
CA ALA A 20 -1.98 3.30 0.51
C ALA A 20 -2.64 4.60 0.02
N GLY A 21 -3.93 4.78 0.24
CA GLY A 21 -4.64 5.96 -0.26
C GLY A 21 -6.14 5.91 -0.08
N PHE A 22 -6.80 7.05 -0.26
CA PHE A 22 -8.25 7.17 -0.28
C PHE A 22 -8.69 7.72 -1.65
N GLY A 23 -9.52 6.96 -2.36
CA GLY A 23 -9.99 7.31 -3.70
C GLY A 23 -8.97 7.08 -4.82
N TYR A 24 -9.22 7.66 -5.98
CA TYR A 24 -8.47 7.40 -7.22
C TYR A 24 -7.20 8.26 -7.37
N TRP A 25 -7.15 9.41 -6.67
CA TRP A 25 -6.18 10.48 -6.91
C TRP A 25 -5.02 10.50 -5.90
N SER A 26 -5.27 10.16 -4.64
CA SER A 26 -4.26 10.21 -3.58
C SER A 26 -3.86 8.81 -3.16
N LYS A 27 -3.08 8.15 -4.02
CA LYS A 27 -2.52 6.82 -3.76
C LYS A 27 -0.99 6.89 -3.74
N ALA A 28 -0.40 6.35 -2.69
CA ALA A 28 1.03 6.06 -2.60
C ALA A 28 1.26 4.59 -2.95
N GLU A 29 2.24 4.31 -3.78
CA GLU A 29 2.68 2.97 -4.16
C GLU A 29 3.98 2.65 -3.42
N LEU A 30 3.92 1.65 -2.54
CA LEU A 30 5.04 1.28 -1.68
C LEU A 30 5.56 -0.11 -2.06
N CYS A 31 6.88 -0.29 -2.04
CA CYS A 31 7.47 -1.62 -2.13
C CYS A 31 7.17 -2.41 -0.85
N LYS A 32 7.38 -3.73 -0.90
CA LYS A 32 7.13 -4.63 0.24
C LYS A 32 7.90 -4.21 1.49
N ASP A 33 9.16 -3.80 1.36
CA ASP A 33 10.00 -3.37 2.49
C ASP A 33 9.47 -2.10 3.17
N CYS A 34 8.99 -1.13 2.37
CA CYS A 34 8.49 0.14 2.90
C CYS A 34 7.04 0.05 3.38
N GLY A 35 6.19 -0.71 2.69
CA GLY A 35 4.77 -0.85 3.04
C GLY A 35 4.52 -1.86 4.17
N SER A 36 5.30 -2.94 4.28
CA SER A 36 5.14 -3.94 5.35
C SER A 36 5.17 -3.38 6.77
N PRO A 37 6.13 -2.51 7.17
CA PRO A 37 6.13 -1.96 8.52
C PRO A 37 4.89 -1.11 8.80
N ILE A 38 4.39 -0.37 7.81
CA ILE A 38 3.17 0.45 7.93
C ILE A 38 1.95 -0.45 8.10
N VAL A 39 1.80 -1.47 7.25
CA VAL A 39 0.70 -2.45 7.36
C VAL A 39 0.74 -3.17 8.71
N LYS A 40 1.92 -3.61 9.16
CA LYS A 40 2.09 -4.23 10.49
C LYS A 40 1.68 -3.28 11.61
N PHE A 41 2.07 -2.01 11.53
CA PHE A 41 1.68 -0.99 12.50
C PHE A 41 0.15 -0.81 12.54
N LEU A 42 -0.48 -0.63 11.37
CA LEU A 42 -1.93 -0.47 11.28
C LEU A 42 -2.69 -1.70 11.81
N LYS A 43 -2.21 -2.91 11.51
CA LYS A 43 -2.77 -4.17 12.05
C LYS A 43 -2.61 -4.24 13.57
N LYS A 44 -1.42 -3.93 14.10
CA LYS A 44 -1.12 -3.94 15.54
C LYS A 44 -2.05 -3.02 16.31
N HIS A 45 -2.38 -1.85 15.75
CA HIS A 45 -3.29 -0.88 16.33
C HIS A 45 -4.77 -1.11 15.96
N LYS A 46 -5.10 -2.23 15.29
CA LYS A 46 -6.47 -2.58 14.84
C LYS A 46 -7.13 -1.51 13.97
N LEU A 47 -6.33 -0.70 13.28
CA LEU A 47 -6.80 0.33 12.34
C LEU A 47 -7.23 -0.28 11.00
N ILE A 48 -6.71 -1.47 10.68
CA ILE A 48 -7.12 -2.29 9.54
C ILE A 48 -7.36 -3.72 10.01
N LYS A 49 -8.30 -4.42 9.36
CA LYS A 49 -8.59 -5.84 9.59
C LYS A 49 -7.82 -6.69 8.58
N ASP A 50 -7.47 -7.92 8.96
CA ASP A 50 -6.81 -8.89 8.06
C ASP A 50 -7.73 -9.35 6.92
N GLU A 51 -9.04 -9.13 7.06
CA GLU A 51 -10.00 -9.39 6.01
C GLU A 51 -9.77 -8.42 4.85
N ASN A 52 -9.40 -9.00 3.70
CA ASN A 52 -9.23 -8.36 2.41
C ASN A 52 -10.60 -7.87 1.85
N LYS A 53 -11.37 -7.13 2.64
CA LYS A 53 -12.58 -6.45 2.16
C LYS A 53 -12.08 -5.31 1.30
N LYS A 54 -12.19 -5.46 -0.02
CA LYS A 54 -12.34 -4.29 -0.91
C LYS A 54 -13.41 -3.42 -0.25
N VAL A 55 -12.99 -2.32 0.39
CA VAL A 55 -13.93 -1.36 0.95
C VAL A 55 -14.67 -0.80 -0.25
N LYS A 56 -15.87 -1.33 -0.50
CA LYS A 56 -16.77 -0.77 -1.50
C LYS A 56 -17.04 0.67 -1.05
N SER A 57 -16.53 1.62 -1.81
CA SER A 57 -17.05 2.98 -1.83
C SER A 57 -18.54 2.88 -2.17
N SER A 58 -19.40 3.14 -1.19
CA SER A 58 -20.82 3.45 -1.40
C SER A 58 -20.98 4.84 -1.98
#